data_AF-A0A7Y9T2T3-F1
#
_entry.id   AF-A0A7Y9T2T3-F1
#
_cell.length_a   1.000
_cell.length_b   1.000
_cell.length_c   1.000
_cell.angle_alpha   90.00
_cell.angle_beta   90.00
_cell.angle_gamma   90.00
#
_symmetry.space_group_name_H-M   'P 1'
#
loop_
_entity.id
_entity.type
_entity.pdbx_description
1 polymer ?
#
loop_
_entity_poly.entity_id
_entity_poly.type
_entity_poly.pdbx_seq_one_letter_code
_entity_poly.pdbx_strand_id
1 'polypeptide(L)'
;MIGDAAQYQELVKLYAAYGDDELLGLARGMSDLTDMAQEALRGEMSRRGLKASSAPERSEQRVLSDDDLADLRAFAALAPAECIFEYKDGRGAVAASLALREAGIESIVLQRDGSRIDVQGPRVVVAPENAEDAAILLSQPLAERFKAEVDESASGEFTLPACPICGSHETLLEAVEPANRWRCDDCDHDWLEGEASSAVE
;
A
#
# COMPACT_ATOMS: atom_id res chain seq x y z
N MET A 1 43.03 -19.39 -0.96
CA MET A 1 41.87 -19.25 -1.85
C MET A 1 40.96 -20.42 -1.59
N ILE A 2 39.85 -20.19 -0.88
CA ILE A 2 38.81 -21.21 -0.72
C ILE A 2 38.17 -21.34 -2.10
N GLY A 3 38.25 -22.52 -2.72
CA GLY A 3 37.70 -22.71 -4.06
C GLY A 3 36.19 -22.58 -4.07
N ASP A 4 35.63 -22.16 -5.19
CA ASP A 4 34.19 -21.94 -5.42
C ASP A 4 33.31 -23.11 -4.93
N ALA A 5 33.80 -24.34 -5.04
CA ALA A 5 33.09 -25.54 -4.55
C ALA A 5 32.92 -25.60 -3.03
N ALA A 6 33.88 -25.08 -2.25
CA ALA A 6 33.78 -25.06 -0.79
C ALA A 6 32.86 -23.94 -0.30
N GLN A 7 32.86 -22.78 -1.00
CA GLN A 7 31.91 -21.70 -0.74
C GLN A 7 30.46 -22.12 -1.04
N TYR A 8 30.24 -22.85 -2.14
CA TYR A 8 28.93 -23.40 -2.45
C TYR A 8 28.42 -24.38 -1.37
N GLN A 9 29.29 -25.26 -0.86
CA GLN A 9 28.92 -26.17 0.22
C GLN A 9 28.57 -25.46 1.52
N GLU A 10 29.22 -24.32 1.81
CA GLU A 10 28.92 -23.51 2.97
C GLU A 10 27.55 -22.82 2.84
N LEU A 11 27.23 -22.27 1.67
CA LEU A 11 25.91 -21.71 1.36
C LEU A 11 24.79 -22.75 1.47
N VAL A 12 25.01 -23.96 0.97
CA VAL A 12 24.03 -25.05 1.10
C VAL A 12 23.78 -25.41 2.57
N LYS A 13 24.83 -25.47 3.40
CA LYS A 13 24.68 -25.73 4.84
C LYS A 13 23.97 -24.59 5.55
N LEU A 14 24.28 -23.34 5.19
CA LEU A 14 23.67 -22.15 5.74
C LEU A 14 22.16 -22.13 5.46
N TYR A 15 21.75 -22.30 4.20
CA TYR A 15 20.34 -22.30 3.83
C TYR A 15 19.59 -23.53 4.34
N ALA A 16 20.25 -24.68 4.49
CA ALA A 16 19.65 -25.83 5.16
C ALA A 16 19.31 -25.56 6.63
N ALA A 17 20.03 -24.66 7.30
CA ALA A 17 19.75 -24.27 8.68
C ALA A 17 18.63 -23.23 8.82
N TYR A 18 18.23 -22.57 7.73
CA TYR A 18 17.20 -21.54 7.75
C TYR A 18 15.79 -22.14 7.76
N GLY A 19 14.86 -21.43 8.39
CA GLY A 19 13.44 -21.73 8.35
C GLY A 19 12.82 -21.41 6.99
N ASP A 20 11.64 -21.97 6.72
CA ASP A 20 10.96 -21.80 5.43
C ASP A 20 10.60 -20.32 5.16
N ASP A 21 10.19 -19.57 6.18
CA ASP A 21 9.89 -18.14 6.07
C ASP A 21 11.14 -17.30 5.75
N GLU A 22 12.29 -17.66 6.33
CA GLU A 22 13.57 -16.99 6.06
C GLU A 22 14.05 -17.25 4.62
N LEU A 23 13.89 -18.49 4.14
CA LEU A 23 14.19 -18.85 2.75
C LEU A 23 13.26 -18.15 1.76
N LEU A 24 11.96 -18.04 2.08
CA LEU A 24 11.00 -17.28 1.27
C LEU A 24 11.32 -15.79 1.27
N GLY A 25 11.77 -15.23 2.40
CA GLY A 25 12.22 -13.85 2.51
C GLY A 25 13.43 -13.57 1.62
N LEU A 26 14.47 -14.41 1.69
CA LEU A 26 15.64 -14.30 0.81
C LEU A 26 15.29 -14.46 -0.67
N ALA A 27 14.32 -15.31 -0.99
CA ALA A 27 13.90 -15.52 -2.36
C ALA A 27 13.24 -14.29 -2.99
N ARG A 28 12.67 -13.37 -2.18
CA ARG A 28 12.12 -12.09 -2.67
C ARG A 28 13.23 -11.15 -3.15
N GLY A 29 14.38 -11.13 -2.47
CA GLY A 29 15.57 -10.36 -2.85
C GLY A 29 16.60 -11.16 -3.66
N MET A 30 16.17 -12.17 -4.42
CA MET A 30 17.10 -13.11 -5.08
C MET A 30 18.06 -12.43 -6.07
N SER A 31 17.69 -11.27 -6.64
CA SER A 31 18.54 -10.48 -7.53
C SER A 31 19.79 -9.92 -6.86
N ASP A 32 19.76 -9.71 -5.55
CA ASP A 32 20.88 -9.11 -4.80
C ASP A 32 21.92 -10.15 -4.36
N LEU A 33 21.60 -11.43 -4.55
CA LEU A 33 22.48 -12.55 -4.22
C LEU A 33 23.44 -12.85 -5.38
N THR A 34 24.63 -13.34 -5.05
CA THR A 34 25.57 -13.86 -6.03
C THR A 34 25.01 -15.08 -6.76
N ASP A 35 25.43 -15.33 -8.00
CA ASP A 35 24.93 -16.45 -8.81
C ASP A 35 24.99 -17.80 -8.07
N MET A 36 26.08 -18.02 -7.34
CA MET A 36 26.30 -19.22 -6.52
C MET A 36 25.30 -19.33 -5.34
N ALA A 37 24.98 -18.20 -4.70
CA ALA A 37 24.00 -18.13 -3.62
C ALA A 37 22.57 -18.32 -4.16
N GLN A 38 22.26 -17.76 -5.32
CA GLN A 38 20.97 -17.99 -5.97
C GLN A 38 20.77 -19.48 -6.32
N GLU A 39 21.80 -20.14 -6.87
CA GLU A 39 21.74 -21.57 -7.21
C GLU A 39 21.55 -22.45 -5.97
N ALA A 40 22.31 -22.18 -4.89
CA ALA A 40 22.17 -22.90 -3.63
C ALA A 40 20.78 -22.71 -3.00
N LEU A 41 20.24 -21.48 -3.03
CA LEU A 41 18.92 -21.16 -2.50
C LEU A 41 17.80 -21.82 -3.33
N ARG A 42 17.86 -21.77 -4.66
CA ARG A 42 16.91 -22.48 -5.55
C ARG A 42 16.93 -23.98 -5.30
N GLY A 43 18.11 -24.55 -5.08
CA GLY A 43 18.27 -25.96 -4.73
C GLY A 43 17.55 -26.31 -3.42
N GLU A 44 17.71 -25.49 -2.38
CA GLU A 44 17.05 -25.72 -1.10
C GLU A 44 15.52 -25.53 -1.17
N MET A 45 15.06 -24.47 -1.83
CA MET A 45 13.62 -24.24 -2.05
C MET A 45 12.98 -25.37 -2.84
N SER A 46 13.66 -25.89 -3.87
CA SER A 46 13.19 -27.02 -4.67
C SER A 46 13.12 -28.31 -3.84
N ARG A 47 14.10 -28.55 -2.96
CA ARG A 47 14.09 -29.69 -2.03
C ARG A 47 12.89 -29.64 -1.08
N ARG A 48 12.50 -28.45 -0.63
CA ARG A 48 11.39 -28.23 0.31
C ARG A 48 10.04 -28.00 -0.38
N GLY A 49 10.00 -27.92 -1.70
CA GLY A 49 8.77 -27.60 -2.45
C GLY A 49 8.26 -26.18 -2.23
N LEU A 50 9.12 -25.27 -1.75
CA LEU A 50 8.77 -23.87 -1.49
C LEU A 50 8.69 -23.11 -2.82
N LYS A 51 7.53 -22.50 -3.10
CA LYS A 51 7.37 -21.56 -4.21
C LYS A 51 7.42 -20.15 -3.63
N ALA A 52 8.46 -19.40 -3.98
CA ALA A 52 8.41 -17.96 -3.80
C ALA A 52 7.29 -17.46 -4.70
N SER A 53 6.17 -17.08 -4.08
CA SER A 53 5.26 -16.17 -4.74
C SER A 53 6.04 -14.87 -4.82
N SER A 54 6.27 -14.38 -6.04
CA SER A 54 6.50 -12.96 -6.27
C SER A 54 5.22 -12.25 -5.84
N ALA A 55 5.06 -12.11 -4.52
CA ALA A 55 4.14 -11.14 -3.99
C ALA A 55 4.60 -9.81 -4.59
N PRO A 56 3.69 -9.00 -5.15
CA PRO A 56 4.04 -7.62 -5.46
C PRO A 56 4.66 -7.09 -4.18
N GLU A 57 5.85 -6.51 -4.30
CA GLU A 57 6.51 -5.86 -3.18
C GLU A 57 5.43 -5.08 -2.45
N ARG A 58 5.24 -5.31 -1.15
CA ARG A 58 4.43 -4.40 -0.36
C ARG A 58 5.16 -3.08 -0.57
N SER A 59 4.63 -2.26 -1.47
CA SER A 59 5.15 -0.94 -1.75
C SER A 59 5.24 -0.31 -0.38
N GLU A 60 6.47 -0.19 0.11
CA GLU A 60 6.72 0.64 1.28
C GLU A 60 6.00 1.93 0.95
N GLN A 61 5.12 2.34 1.86
CA GLN A 61 4.19 3.43 1.67
C GLN A 61 5.02 4.71 1.49
N ARG A 62 5.59 4.88 0.30
CA ARG A 62 6.49 5.94 -0.06
C ARG A 62 5.59 7.15 -0.09
N VAL A 63 5.81 8.04 0.86
CA VAL A 63 5.22 9.36 0.82
C VAL A 63 5.70 9.98 -0.48
N LEU A 64 4.81 10.05 -1.46
CA LEU A 64 5.10 10.65 -2.75
C LEU A 64 5.42 12.12 -2.49
N SER A 65 6.54 12.58 -3.01
CA SER A 65 6.88 14.00 -2.97
C SER A 65 5.96 14.79 -3.89
N ASP A 66 5.87 16.10 -3.69
CA ASP A 66 5.12 16.98 -4.60
C ASP A 66 5.64 16.89 -6.05
N ASP A 67 6.94 16.65 -6.23
CA ASP A 67 7.54 16.42 -7.55
C ASP A 67 7.09 15.07 -8.14
N ASP A 68 7.05 13.99 -7.33
CA ASP A 68 6.51 12.70 -7.79
C ASP A 68 5.03 12.85 -8.22
N LEU A 69 4.24 13.60 -7.46
CA LEU A 69 2.84 13.89 -7.81
C LEU A 69 2.71 14.76 -9.07
N ALA A 70 3.63 15.71 -9.28
CA ALA A 70 3.68 16.53 -10.48
C ALA A 70 4.03 15.71 -11.72
N ASP A 71 5.00 14.80 -11.62
CA ASP A 71 5.40 13.90 -12.69
C ASP A 71 4.27 12.91 -13.04
N LEU A 72 3.58 12.37 -12.03
CA LEU A 72 2.41 11.50 -12.23
C LEU A 72 1.27 12.26 -12.94
N ARG A 73 1.04 13.53 -12.60
CA ARG A 73 0.05 14.39 -13.28
C ARG A 73 0.48 14.72 -14.70
N ALA A 74 1.76 15.01 -14.94
CA ALA A 74 2.30 15.29 -16.27
C ALA A 74 2.22 14.06 -17.16
N PHE A 75 2.55 12.88 -16.63
CA PHE A 75 2.36 11.60 -17.29
C PHE A 75 0.90 11.38 -17.68
N ALA A 76 -0.02 11.57 -16.73
CA ALA A 76 -1.44 11.40 -16.97
C ALA A 76 -2.05 12.43 -17.94
N ALA A 77 -1.40 13.59 -18.16
CA ALA A 77 -1.78 14.55 -19.20
C ALA A 77 -1.29 14.15 -20.60
N LEU A 78 -0.24 13.33 -20.68
CA LEU A 78 0.35 12.82 -21.91
C LEU A 78 0.00 11.35 -22.19
N ALA A 79 -0.75 10.72 -21.28
CA ALA A 79 -1.13 9.33 -21.36
C ALA A 79 -2.01 9.10 -22.61
N PRO A 80 -1.77 8.01 -23.35
CA PRO A 80 -2.66 7.59 -24.43
C PRO A 80 -4.10 7.39 -23.93
N ALA A 81 -5.09 7.60 -24.80
CA ALA A 81 -6.51 7.54 -24.42
C ALA A 81 -6.93 6.17 -23.87
N GLU A 82 -6.30 5.10 -24.36
CA GLU A 82 -6.47 3.72 -23.89
C GLU A 82 -6.02 3.50 -22.44
N CYS A 83 -5.17 4.38 -21.90
CA CYS A 83 -4.70 4.33 -20.52
C CYS A 83 -5.57 5.15 -19.57
N ILE A 84 -6.57 5.88 -20.08
CA ILE A 84 -7.36 6.86 -19.33
C ILE A 84 -8.81 6.37 -19.22
N PHE A 85 -9.29 6.26 -17.98
CA PHE A 85 -10.67 5.88 -17.67
C PHE A 85 -11.38 7.05 -16.98
N GLU A 86 -12.41 7.59 -17.63
CA GLU A 86 -13.17 8.74 -17.13
C GLU A 86 -14.35 8.32 -16.26
N TYR A 87 -14.59 9.08 -15.18
CA TYR A 87 -15.67 8.84 -14.23
C TYR A 87 -16.51 10.08 -14.01
N LYS A 88 -17.79 9.86 -13.68
CA LYS A 88 -18.75 10.93 -13.38
C LYS A 88 -18.40 11.68 -12.10
N ASP A 89 -17.89 10.97 -11.08
CA ASP A 89 -17.54 11.53 -9.78
C ASP A 89 -16.25 10.92 -9.23
N GLY A 90 -15.67 11.59 -8.23
CA GLY A 90 -14.41 11.17 -7.62
C GLY A 90 -14.53 9.81 -6.91
N ARG A 91 -15.73 9.46 -6.44
CA ARG A 91 -16.00 8.16 -5.80
C ARG A 91 -15.85 7.02 -6.80
N GLY A 92 -16.41 7.15 -8.00
CA GLY A 92 -16.23 6.18 -9.08
C GLY A 92 -14.76 5.96 -9.43
N ALA A 93 -13.98 7.05 -9.51
CA ALA A 93 -12.55 6.98 -9.80
C ALA A 93 -11.74 6.30 -8.68
N VAL A 94 -12.05 6.59 -7.41
CA VAL A 94 -11.41 5.92 -6.26
C VAL A 94 -11.79 4.44 -6.21
N ALA A 95 -13.06 4.11 -6.36
CA ALA A 95 -13.54 2.72 -6.39
C ALA A 95 -12.86 1.91 -7.51
N ALA A 96 -12.68 2.50 -8.69
CA ALA A 96 -11.95 1.88 -9.79
C ALA A 96 -10.46 1.68 -9.49
N SER A 97 -9.80 2.66 -8.88
CA SER A 97 -8.39 2.53 -8.49
C SER A 97 -8.16 1.45 -7.44
N LEU A 98 -9.07 1.33 -6.46
CA LEU A 98 -9.05 0.24 -5.48
C LEU A 98 -9.19 -1.12 -6.15
N ALA A 99 -10.14 -1.24 -7.08
CA ALA A 99 -10.39 -2.46 -7.83
C ALA A 99 -9.17 -2.89 -8.68
N LEU A 100 -8.51 -1.93 -9.33
CA LEU A 100 -7.27 -2.16 -10.07
C LEU A 100 -6.15 -2.63 -9.14
N ARG A 101 -6.00 -1.99 -7.97
CA ARG A 101 -4.98 -2.33 -6.99
C ARG A 101 -5.14 -3.75 -6.45
N GLU A 102 -6.36 -4.22 -6.22
CA GLU A 102 -6.61 -5.61 -5.82
C GLU A 102 -6.16 -6.63 -6.88
N ALA A 103 -6.24 -6.25 -8.15
CA ALA A 103 -5.73 -7.05 -9.25
C ALA A 103 -4.22 -6.86 -9.49
N GLY A 104 -3.53 -6.09 -8.65
CA GLY A 104 -2.11 -5.80 -8.78
C GLY A 104 -1.78 -4.78 -9.87
N ILE A 105 -2.77 -4.02 -10.34
CA ILE A 105 -2.58 -2.96 -11.34
C ILE A 105 -2.42 -1.62 -10.61
N GLU A 106 -1.24 -1.01 -10.76
CA GLU A 106 -1.01 0.34 -10.27
C GLU A 106 -1.79 1.37 -11.08
N SER A 107 -2.38 2.35 -10.38
CA SER A 107 -3.19 3.39 -11.01
C SER A 107 -3.07 4.71 -10.27
N ILE A 108 -3.25 5.80 -11.01
CA ILE A 108 -3.23 7.17 -10.50
C ILE A 108 -4.64 7.75 -10.64
N VAL A 109 -5.20 8.25 -9.54
CA VAL A 109 -6.47 8.97 -9.55
C VAL A 109 -6.19 10.46 -9.70
N LEU A 110 -6.66 11.03 -10.80
CA LEU A 110 -6.69 12.47 -10.99
C LEU A 110 -8.07 13.01 -10.62
N GLN A 111 -8.10 13.77 -9.54
CA GLN A 111 -9.28 14.53 -9.14
C GLN A 111 -9.36 15.84 -9.94
N ARG A 112 -10.55 16.43 -9.98
CA ARG A 112 -10.73 17.74 -10.57
C ARG A 112 -9.98 18.77 -9.71
N ASP A 113 -8.93 19.37 -10.25
CA ASP A 113 -8.27 20.49 -9.60
C ASP A 113 -9.22 21.70 -9.64
N GLY A 114 -9.78 22.07 -8.48
CA GLY A 114 -10.77 23.15 -8.34
C GLY A 114 -10.28 24.56 -8.72
N SER A 115 -9.04 24.69 -9.19
CA SER A 115 -8.36 25.95 -9.50
C SER A 115 -8.37 26.30 -11.00
N ARG A 116 -8.74 25.36 -11.88
CA ARG A 116 -8.91 25.63 -13.31
C ARG A 116 -10.26 25.13 -13.78
N ILE A 117 -10.78 25.76 -14.84
CA ILE A 117 -11.93 25.26 -15.60
C ILE A 117 -11.46 24.00 -16.34
N ASP A 118 -11.16 22.94 -15.58
CA ASP A 118 -10.95 21.63 -16.13
C ASP A 118 -12.34 21.09 -16.48
N VAL A 119 -12.52 20.87 -17.78
CA VAL A 119 -13.76 20.37 -18.38
C VAL A 119 -13.80 18.84 -18.27
N GLN A 120 -12.66 18.21 -18.00
CA GLN A 120 -12.57 16.78 -17.78
C GLN A 120 -12.93 16.42 -16.33
N GLY A 121 -13.75 15.38 -16.21
CA GLY A 121 -14.13 14.81 -14.92
C GLY A 121 -12.98 14.03 -14.27
N PRO A 122 -13.19 13.50 -13.05
CA PRO A 122 -12.25 12.62 -12.39
C PRO A 122 -11.85 11.44 -13.30
N ARG A 123 -10.55 11.13 -13.35
CA ARG A 123 -10.02 10.10 -14.24
C ARG A 123 -9.01 9.21 -13.53
N VAL A 124 -8.95 7.95 -13.96
CA VAL A 124 -7.95 6.98 -13.52
C VAL A 124 -7.01 6.72 -14.68
N VAL A 125 -5.71 6.79 -14.41
CA VAL A 125 -4.67 6.51 -15.40
C VAL A 125 -3.87 5.29 -14.96
N VAL A 126 -3.63 4.39 -15.90
CA VAL A 126 -2.81 3.18 -15.70
C VAL A 126 -1.58 3.21 -16.60
N ALA A 127 -0.60 2.37 -16.30
CA ALA A 127 0.55 2.18 -17.17
C ALA A 127 0.13 1.52 -18.50
N PRO A 128 0.79 1.83 -19.65
CA PRO A 128 0.42 1.29 -20.96
C PRO A 128 0.39 -0.24 -21.03
N GLU A 129 1.32 -0.90 -20.34
CA GLU A 129 1.39 -2.36 -20.23
C GLU A 129 0.15 -2.99 -19.57
N ASN A 130 -0.59 -2.22 -18.76
CA ASN A 130 -1.75 -2.68 -18.02
C ASN A 130 -3.07 -2.14 -18.59
N ALA A 131 -3.04 -1.38 -19.69
CA ALA A 131 -4.21 -0.70 -20.24
C ALA A 131 -5.32 -1.67 -20.67
N GLU A 132 -4.95 -2.78 -21.33
CA GLU A 132 -5.90 -3.78 -21.81
C GLU A 132 -6.54 -4.56 -20.63
N ASP A 133 -5.72 -5.01 -19.69
CA ASP A 133 -6.19 -5.73 -18.49
C ASP A 133 -7.07 -4.83 -17.61
N ALA A 134 -6.69 -3.56 -17.44
CA ALA A 134 -7.49 -2.57 -16.74
C ALA A 134 -8.84 -2.35 -17.44
N ALA A 135 -8.88 -2.25 -18.77
CA ALA A 135 -10.11 -2.09 -19.52
C ALA A 135 -11.05 -3.30 -19.34
N ILE A 136 -10.51 -4.52 -19.40
CA ILE A 136 -11.29 -5.75 -19.17
C ILE A 136 -11.84 -5.77 -17.75
N LEU A 137 -11.01 -5.48 -16.75
CA LEU A 137 -11.39 -5.49 -15.35
C LEU A 137 -12.44 -4.42 -15.01
N LEU A 138 -12.24 -3.20 -15.50
CA LEU A 138 -13.15 -2.06 -15.24
C LEU A 138 -14.45 -2.14 -16.04
N SER A 139 -14.49 -2.93 -17.12
CA SER A 139 -15.73 -3.21 -17.87
C SER A 139 -16.65 -4.22 -17.17
N GLN A 140 -16.14 -4.98 -16.20
CA GLN A 140 -16.94 -5.89 -15.39
C GLN A 140 -17.73 -5.10 -14.33
N PRO A 141 -18.83 -5.65 -13.77
CA PRO A 141 -19.61 -5.02 -12.69
C PRO A 141 -18.87 -5.00 -11.33
N LEU A 142 -17.58 -4.67 -11.36
CA LEU A 142 -16.70 -4.49 -10.22
C LEU A 142 -16.96 -3.14 -9.54
N ALA A 143 -17.41 -2.15 -10.30
CA ALA A 143 -17.81 -0.82 -9.82
C ALA A 143 -19.00 -0.85 -8.83
N GLU A 144 -19.80 -1.92 -8.78
CA GLU A 144 -20.91 -2.03 -7.81
C GLU A 144 -20.43 -2.54 -6.45
N ARG A 145 -19.40 -3.38 -6.40
CA ARG A 145 -18.88 -3.97 -5.15
C ARG A 145 -18.15 -2.94 -4.29
N PHE A 146 -17.31 -2.11 -4.91
CA PHE A 146 -16.52 -1.10 -4.18
C PHE A 146 -17.28 0.19 -3.88
N LYS A 147 -18.35 0.51 -4.61
CA LYS A 147 -19.24 1.64 -4.25
C LYS A 147 -19.82 1.47 -2.85
N ALA A 148 -20.19 0.24 -2.47
CA ALA A 148 -20.74 -0.05 -1.15
C ALA A 148 -19.69 0.15 -0.03
N GLU A 149 -18.46 -0.33 -0.22
CA GLU A 149 -17.38 -0.19 0.77
C GLU A 149 -16.89 1.26 0.94
N VAL A 150 -16.91 2.03 -0.15
CA VAL A 150 -16.56 3.47 -0.12
C VAL A 150 -17.65 4.29 0.59
N ASP A 151 -18.93 3.95 0.43
CA ASP A 151 -20.02 4.59 1.18
C ASP A 151 -19.96 4.27 2.69
N GLU A 152 -19.59 3.04 3.09
CA GLU A 152 -19.45 2.68 4.51
C GLU A 152 -18.25 3.37 5.18
N SER A 153 -17.12 3.47 4.47
CA SER A 153 -15.88 4.07 4.99
C SER A 153 -15.92 5.61 5.06
N ALA A 154 -16.86 6.26 4.37
CA ALA A 154 -17.01 7.71 4.37
C ALA A 154 -17.77 8.27 5.59
N SER A 155 -18.32 7.41 6.45
CA SER A 155 -19.32 7.82 7.46
C SER A 155 -18.77 8.22 8.83
N GLY A 156 -17.45 8.23 9.04
CA GLY A 156 -16.85 8.66 10.31
C GLY A 156 -15.98 9.88 10.09
N GLU A 157 -16.49 11.08 10.36
CA GLU A 157 -15.60 12.23 10.59
C GLU A 157 -14.74 11.87 11.81
N PHE A 158 -13.44 11.67 11.60
CA PHE A 158 -12.52 11.34 12.68
C PHE A 158 -12.37 12.57 13.58
N THR A 159 -12.92 12.49 14.79
CA THR A 159 -12.80 13.54 15.80
C THR A 159 -11.67 13.22 16.76
N LEU A 160 -10.67 14.10 16.84
CA LEU A 160 -9.63 14.02 17.87
C LEU A 160 -10.27 14.16 19.27
N PRO A 161 -9.89 13.31 20.24
CA PRO A 161 -10.41 13.42 21.59
C PRO A 161 -9.94 14.71 22.25
N ALA A 162 -10.77 15.30 23.10
CA ALA A 162 -10.32 16.36 24.00
C ALA A 162 -9.64 15.75 25.22
N CYS A 163 -8.63 16.43 25.76
CA CYS A 163 -8.01 16.03 27.02
C CYS A 163 -9.05 16.04 28.15
N PRO A 164 -9.21 14.95 28.93
CA PRO A 164 -10.21 14.88 30.01
C PRO A 164 -9.91 15.80 31.20
N ILE A 165 -8.68 16.36 31.28
CA ILE A 165 -8.26 17.21 32.40
C ILE A 165 -8.38 18.70 32.06
N CYS A 166 -7.85 19.13 30.91
CA CYS A 166 -7.82 20.54 30.55
C CYS A 166 -8.77 20.92 29.40
N GLY A 167 -9.38 19.94 28.73
CA GLY A 167 -10.28 20.17 27.59
C GLY A 167 -9.58 20.57 26.29
N SER A 168 -8.24 20.51 26.23
CA SER A 168 -7.49 20.84 25.01
C SER A 168 -7.69 19.80 23.91
N HIS A 169 -7.65 20.24 22.66
CA HIS A 169 -7.65 19.38 21.46
C HIS A 169 -6.24 19.12 20.91
N GLU A 170 -5.20 19.69 21.53
CA GLU A 170 -3.80 19.41 21.21
C GLU A 170 -3.40 18.06 21.85
N THR A 171 -3.87 16.98 21.23
CA THR A 171 -3.70 15.61 21.73
C THR A 171 -2.90 14.77 20.73
N LEU A 172 -1.88 14.08 21.22
CA LEU A 172 -1.03 13.18 20.45
C LEU A 172 -1.38 11.72 20.76
N LEU A 173 -1.44 10.89 19.71
CA LEU A 173 -1.59 9.44 19.83
C LEU A 173 -0.21 8.79 20.03
N GLU A 174 0.05 8.23 21.21
CA GLU A 174 1.34 7.63 21.56
C GLU A 174 1.42 6.12 21.28
N ALA A 175 0.30 5.41 21.43
CA ALA A 175 0.21 3.97 21.18
C ALA A 175 -1.21 3.56 20.75
N VAL A 176 -1.32 2.43 20.06
CA VAL A 176 -2.60 1.92 19.54
C VAL A 176 -2.99 0.53 20.08
N GLU A 177 -2.07 -0.15 20.77
CA GLU A 177 -2.32 -1.46 21.36
C GLU A 177 -2.01 -1.46 22.87
N PRO A 178 -2.84 -2.10 23.72
CA PRO A 178 -4.10 -2.79 23.42
C PRO A 178 -5.31 -1.85 23.21
N ALA A 179 -5.14 -0.55 23.45
CA ALA A 179 -6.10 0.52 23.16
C ALA A 179 -5.32 1.80 22.82
N ASN A 180 -5.98 2.77 22.20
CA ASN A 180 -5.34 4.06 21.88
C ASN A 180 -4.93 4.79 23.16
N ARG A 181 -3.63 5.05 23.32
CA ARG A 181 -3.07 5.86 24.40
C ARG A 181 -2.80 7.25 23.87
N TRP A 182 -3.43 8.24 24.49
CA TRP A 182 -3.34 9.63 24.13
C TRP A 182 -2.52 10.40 25.17
N ARG A 183 -1.85 11.46 24.73
CA ARG A 183 -1.18 12.44 25.59
C ARG A 183 -1.61 13.84 25.18
N CYS A 184 -1.89 14.70 26.16
CA CYS A 184 -2.16 16.11 25.90
C CYS A 184 -0.85 16.92 25.89
N ASP A 185 -0.63 17.76 24.89
CA ASP A 185 0.57 18.61 24.83
C ASP A 185 0.50 19.82 25.77
N ASP A 186 -0.71 20.26 26.17
CA ASP A 186 -0.87 21.42 27.07
C ASP A 186 -0.68 21.07 28.55
N CYS A 187 -1.06 19.86 28.98
CA CYS A 187 -1.00 19.46 30.38
C CYS A 187 -0.22 18.16 30.64
N ASP A 188 0.38 17.57 29.60
CA ASP A 188 1.14 16.31 29.64
C ASP A 188 0.37 15.11 30.21
N HIS A 189 -0.96 15.20 30.33
CA HIS A 189 -1.77 14.10 30.84
C HIS A 189 -1.91 13.01 29.79
N ASP A 190 -1.68 11.77 30.18
CA ASP A 190 -1.91 10.58 29.36
C ASP A 190 -3.16 9.80 29.80
N TRP A 191 -3.92 9.27 28.82
CA TRP A 191 -5.10 8.45 29.07
C TRP A 191 -5.30 7.38 27.99
N LEU A 192 -6.00 6.30 28.33
CA LEU A 192 -6.44 5.28 27.37
C LEU A 192 -7.85 5.57 26.87
N GLU A 193 -8.06 5.39 25.58
CA GLU A 193 -9.37 5.44 24.96
C GLU A 193 -10.23 4.29 25.48
N GLY A 194 -11.38 4.64 26.08
CA GLY A 194 -12.27 3.71 26.79
C GLY A 194 -12.37 3.95 28.29
N GLU A 195 -11.39 4.59 28.92
CA GLU A 195 -11.45 4.96 30.35
C GLU A 195 -12.14 6.32 30.59
N ALA A 196 -12.17 7.19 29.57
CA ALA A 196 -12.64 8.57 29.68
C ALA A 196 -14.12 8.81 29.28
N SER A 197 -14.89 7.78 28.91
CA SER A 197 -16.30 7.95 28.53
C SER A 197 -17.27 7.65 29.69
N SER A 198 -17.22 8.48 30.73
CA SER A 198 -18.33 8.64 31.68
C SER A 198 -18.35 10.05 32.26
N ALA A 199 -18.84 10.99 31.47
CA ALA A 199 -19.43 12.24 31.97
C ALA A 199 -20.25 12.92 30.85
N VAL A 200 -21.48 12.47 30.65
CA VAL A 200 -22.56 13.30 30.10
C VAL A 200 -23.76 13.14 31.03
N GLU A 201 -23.98 14.12 31.89
CA GLU A 201 -25.31 14.55 32.34
C GLU A 201 -25.56 15.95 31.78
#